data_AF-A0A958L9K6-F1
#
_entry.id   AF-A0A958L9K6-F1
#
_cell.length_a   1.000
_cell.length_b   1.000
_cell.length_c   1.000
_cell.angle_alpha   90.00
_cell.angle_beta   90.00
_cell.angle_gamma   90.00
#
_symmetry.space_group_name_H-M   'P 1'
#
loop_
_entity.id
_entity.type
_entity.pdbx_description
1 polymer ?
#
loop_
_entity_poly.entity_id
_entity_poly.type
_entity_poly.pdbx_seq_one_letter_code
_entity_poly.pdbx_strand_id
1 'polypeptide(L)'
;SRVDSTQKIVKLINDHKINLKCFLVGSAIGIYGDSGDENLSESTPAGNDFLGKVCQEWEQQLTDLPSSVRNVALRTGLVLSRQEGLLEKLELPAMYNLLSPLGSGQQFMSWIHIYDWVNAVIECLHNIKIQGAVNLVAPEPVNNLIFTKMFCKQVNKFMAPAIPRFVLQMALGEMSAAILGSQKVQPKALMEHGFKFRFENLTQALEHLYPTPIEEKLYIQRQWFQGSPKEIFPFFSQANNLEKITPPFLNFKVNKVSTSSIAQGTVIDYSLKLHGIPLHWRSEIAEWQPPKEFVDIQLKGPYNKWHHRHQFTPLAGGTLMEDVVQYRLPFTRLSQWFLGFKIKNDIEKIFSFRKKYLDQNIDEIRQEDH
;
A
#
# COMPACT_ATOMS: atom_id res chain seq x y z
N SER A 1 -31.47 -0.99 -4.31
CA SER A 1 -30.71 -0.23 -5.33
C SER A 1 -30.22 1.10 -4.77
N ARG A 2 -29.24 1.76 -5.42
CA ARG A 2 -28.80 3.13 -5.08
C ARG A 2 -29.91 4.16 -5.40
N VAL A 3 -30.71 3.87 -6.42
CA VAL A 3 -31.94 4.62 -6.78
C VAL A 3 -32.92 4.61 -5.61
N ASP A 4 -33.38 3.43 -5.16
CA ASP A 4 -34.34 3.32 -4.06
C ASP A 4 -33.86 3.97 -2.76
N SER A 5 -32.56 3.89 -2.48
CA SER A 5 -31.97 4.49 -1.27
C SER A 5 -32.03 6.02 -1.34
N THR A 6 -31.71 6.58 -2.50
CA THR A 6 -31.78 8.03 -2.75
C THR A 6 -33.23 8.51 -2.73
N GLN A 7 -34.14 7.78 -3.38
CA GLN A 7 -35.57 8.08 -3.39
C GLN A 7 -36.14 8.12 -1.97
N LYS A 8 -35.79 7.15 -1.11
CA LYS A 8 -36.22 7.13 0.29
C LYS A 8 -35.72 8.34 1.08
N ILE A 9 -34.46 8.75 0.87
CA ILE A 9 -33.89 9.91 1.54
C ILE A 9 -34.60 11.19 1.07
N VAL A 10 -34.77 11.38 -0.24
CA VAL A 10 -35.49 12.53 -0.81
C VAL A 10 -36.92 12.59 -0.29
N LYS A 11 -37.62 11.44 -0.25
CA LYS A 11 -38.96 11.35 0.34
C LYS A 11 -38.98 11.78 1.81
N LEU A 12 -38.04 11.31 2.63
CA LEU A 12 -37.95 11.72 4.04
C LEU A 12 -37.71 13.22 4.20
N ILE A 13 -36.87 13.81 3.34
CA ILE A 13 -36.62 15.26 3.32
C ILE A 13 -37.93 16.03 3.08
N ASN A 14 -38.73 15.57 2.12
CA ASN A 14 -40.01 16.19 1.76
C ASN A 14 -41.08 15.97 2.83
N ASP A 15 -41.28 14.72 3.27
CA ASP A 15 -42.31 14.34 4.24
C ASP A 15 -42.13 15.06 5.58
N HIS A 16 -40.88 15.26 6.01
CA HIS A 16 -40.55 15.94 7.28
C HIS A 16 -40.20 17.43 7.12
N LYS A 17 -40.27 17.98 5.89
CA LYS A 17 -39.92 19.38 5.59
C LYS A 17 -38.55 19.77 6.16
N ILE A 18 -37.55 18.90 6.01
CA ILE A 18 -36.22 19.10 6.59
C ILE A 18 -35.58 20.33 5.94
N ASN A 19 -35.17 21.30 6.75
CA ASN A 19 -34.49 22.50 6.26
C ASN A 19 -33.03 22.21 5.89
N LEU A 20 -32.81 21.74 4.66
CA LEU A 20 -31.48 21.48 4.10
C LEU A 20 -31.03 22.62 3.18
N LYS A 21 -29.77 23.03 3.32
CA LYS A 21 -29.14 23.99 2.41
C LYS A 21 -28.56 23.33 1.16
N CYS A 22 -28.09 22.09 1.28
CA CYS A 22 -27.45 21.36 0.20
C CYS A 22 -27.65 19.85 0.35
N PHE A 23 -27.75 19.16 -0.79
CA PHE A 23 -27.79 17.71 -0.88
C PHE A 23 -26.81 17.22 -1.96
N LEU A 24 -25.72 16.58 -1.55
CA LEU A 24 -24.79 15.91 -2.48
C LEU A 24 -25.12 14.43 -2.55
N VAL A 25 -25.21 13.90 -3.77
CA VAL A 25 -25.43 12.47 -4.01
C VAL A 25 -24.29 11.91 -4.83
N GLY A 26 -23.90 10.67 -4.54
CA GLY A 26 -23.02 9.93 -5.45
C GLY A 26 -23.67 9.75 -6.82
N SER A 27 -22.86 9.75 -7.86
CA SER A 27 -23.19 9.29 -9.21
C SER A 27 -21.92 8.65 -9.81
N ALA A 28 -21.92 8.33 -11.11
CA ALA A 28 -20.76 7.78 -11.78
C ALA A 28 -20.65 8.31 -13.21
N ILE A 29 -19.41 8.38 -13.72
CA ILE A 29 -19.17 8.64 -15.14
C ILE A 29 -19.75 7.57 -16.07
N GLY A 30 -20.15 6.43 -15.50
CA GLY A 30 -20.96 5.41 -16.17
C GLY A 30 -22.23 5.96 -16.84
N ILE A 31 -22.71 7.14 -16.42
CA ILE A 31 -23.84 7.84 -17.02
C ILE A 31 -23.65 8.12 -18.52
N TYR A 32 -22.41 8.28 -19.00
CA TYR A 32 -22.12 8.62 -20.38
C TYR A 32 -22.11 7.41 -21.33
N GLY A 33 -22.05 6.18 -20.78
CA GLY A 33 -21.88 4.96 -21.57
C GLY A 33 -20.52 4.88 -22.27
N ASP A 34 -20.43 4.03 -23.31
CA ASP A 34 -19.25 3.96 -24.20
C ASP A 34 -19.34 5.04 -25.28
N SER A 35 -18.35 5.94 -25.33
CA SER A 35 -18.32 7.07 -26.27
C SER A 35 -17.04 7.12 -27.12
N GLY A 36 -16.26 6.03 -27.14
CA GLY A 36 -15.00 5.98 -27.89
C GLY A 36 -14.03 7.11 -27.49
N ASP A 37 -13.65 7.94 -28.46
CA ASP A 37 -12.64 9.00 -28.29
C ASP A 37 -13.25 10.40 -28.03
N GLU A 38 -14.58 10.50 -27.96
CA GLU A 38 -15.28 11.76 -27.75
C GLU A 38 -14.98 12.35 -26.37
N ASN A 39 -14.74 13.66 -26.30
CA ASN A 39 -14.57 14.35 -25.03
C ASN A 39 -15.94 14.58 -24.37
N LEU A 40 -16.12 14.03 -23.18
CA LEU A 40 -17.37 14.07 -22.42
C LEU A 40 -17.29 15.15 -21.34
N SER A 41 -18.40 15.85 -21.10
CA SER A 41 -18.52 16.83 -20.02
C SER A 41 -19.90 16.78 -19.37
N GLU A 42 -20.14 17.59 -18.35
CA GLU A 42 -21.38 17.65 -17.59
C GLU A 42 -22.60 17.97 -18.49
N SER A 43 -22.38 18.68 -19.61
CA SER A 43 -23.40 18.98 -20.62
C SER A 43 -23.64 17.86 -21.65
N THR A 44 -22.81 16.81 -21.66
CA THR A 44 -22.98 15.70 -22.59
C THR A 44 -24.21 14.88 -22.20
N PRO A 45 -25.11 14.53 -23.15
CA PRO A 45 -26.24 13.67 -22.88
C PRO A 45 -25.80 12.33 -22.30
N ALA A 46 -26.66 11.75 -21.48
CA ALA A 46 -26.40 10.45 -20.89
C ALA A 46 -26.54 9.32 -21.95
N GLY A 47 -25.77 8.26 -21.78
CA GLY A 47 -25.73 7.10 -22.66
C GLY A 47 -27.00 6.23 -22.54
N ASN A 48 -27.28 5.46 -23.59
CA ASN A 48 -28.45 4.58 -23.67
C ASN A 48 -28.18 3.14 -23.22
N ASP A 49 -26.97 2.85 -22.74
CA ASP A 49 -26.60 1.55 -22.22
C ASP A 49 -27.13 1.32 -20.79
N PHE A 50 -26.90 0.13 -20.25
CA PHE A 50 -27.40 -0.24 -18.93
C PHE A 50 -26.87 0.71 -17.83
N LEU A 51 -25.57 1.02 -17.84
CA LEU A 51 -24.96 1.90 -16.83
C LEU A 51 -25.45 3.35 -16.97
N GLY A 52 -25.60 3.83 -18.21
CA GLY A 52 -26.19 5.11 -18.54
C GLY A 52 -27.56 5.28 -17.91
N LYS A 53 -28.48 4.33 -18.19
CA LYS A 53 -29.84 4.32 -17.64
C LYS A 53 -29.87 4.27 -16.12
N VAL A 54 -29.06 3.40 -15.50
CA VAL A 54 -28.98 3.31 -14.03
C VAL A 54 -28.56 4.64 -13.40
N CYS A 55 -27.59 5.34 -13.99
CA CYS A 55 -27.15 6.63 -13.46
C CYS A 55 -28.18 7.74 -13.75
N GLN A 56 -28.85 7.73 -14.90
CA GLN A 56 -29.96 8.65 -15.19
C GLN A 56 -31.09 8.51 -14.18
N GLU A 57 -31.56 7.29 -13.92
CA GLU A 57 -32.61 6.99 -12.93
C GLU A 57 -32.19 7.43 -11.52
N TRP A 58 -30.89 7.28 -11.20
CA TRP A 58 -30.33 7.70 -9.92
C TRP A 58 -30.33 9.22 -9.77
N GLU A 59 -29.86 9.96 -10.78
CA GLU A 59 -29.82 11.42 -10.77
C GLU A 59 -31.24 12.04 -10.87
N GLN A 60 -32.18 11.36 -11.54
CA GLN A 60 -33.56 11.81 -11.64
C GLN A 60 -34.26 11.90 -10.27
N GLN A 61 -33.83 11.14 -9.26
CA GLN A 61 -34.41 11.25 -7.91
C GLN A 61 -34.20 12.65 -7.29
N LEU A 62 -33.24 13.42 -7.79
CA LEU A 62 -32.97 14.78 -7.30
C LEU A 62 -34.02 15.79 -7.76
N THR A 63 -34.83 15.50 -8.79
CA THR A 63 -35.86 16.43 -9.27
C THR A 63 -36.98 16.64 -8.25
N ASP A 64 -37.17 15.69 -7.35
CA ASP A 64 -38.19 15.72 -6.30
C ASP A 64 -37.73 16.52 -5.07
N LEU A 65 -36.48 16.99 -5.02
CA LEU A 65 -36.03 17.86 -3.93
C LEU A 65 -36.69 19.25 -4.03
N PRO A 66 -36.95 19.93 -2.90
CA PRO A 66 -37.46 21.30 -2.93
C PRO A 66 -36.49 22.22 -3.68
N SER A 67 -37.00 23.15 -4.47
CA SER A 67 -36.18 24.09 -5.26
C SER A 67 -35.24 24.97 -4.42
N SER A 68 -35.50 25.09 -3.11
CA SER A 68 -34.62 25.77 -2.15
C SER A 68 -33.38 24.96 -1.77
N VAL A 69 -33.36 23.66 -2.03
CA VAL A 69 -32.24 22.76 -1.70
C VAL A 69 -31.32 22.66 -2.90
N ARG A 70 -30.13 23.27 -2.80
CA ARG A 70 -29.08 23.10 -3.82
C ARG A 70 -28.63 21.64 -3.87
N ASN A 71 -28.65 21.02 -5.03
CA ASN A 71 -28.21 19.63 -5.19
C ASN A 71 -27.01 19.50 -6.13
N VAL A 72 -26.20 18.47 -5.88
CA VAL A 72 -25.02 18.13 -6.69
C VAL A 72 -24.96 16.62 -6.90
N ALA A 73 -24.89 16.19 -8.16
CA ALA A 73 -24.65 14.80 -8.56
C ALA A 73 -23.15 14.59 -8.84
N LEU A 74 -22.49 13.83 -7.97
CA LEU A 74 -21.05 13.61 -7.99
C LEU A 74 -20.68 12.46 -8.95
N ARG A 75 -20.58 12.75 -10.25
CA ARG A 75 -20.23 11.78 -11.31
C ARG A 75 -18.77 11.35 -11.17
N THR A 76 -18.57 10.31 -10.37
CA THR A 76 -17.23 9.86 -9.95
C THR A 76 -16.59 8.96 -11.00
N GLY A 77 -15.31 9.24 -11.32
CA GLY A 77 -14.47 8.37 -12.15
C GLY A 77 -13.87 7.19 -11.39
N LEU A 78 -12.84 6.59 -11.97
CA LEU A 78 -12.06 5.54 -11.32
C LEU A 78 -11.23 6.13 -10.19
N VAL A 79 -11.71 6.00 -8.95
CA VAL A 79 -10.99 6.48 -7.77
C VAL A 79 -9.72 5.65 -7.55
N LEU A 80 -8.58 6.32 -7.58
CA LEU A 80 -7.28 5.72 -7.31
C LEU A 80 -6.99 5.81 -5.82
N SER A 81 -7.16 4.67 -5.14
CA SER A 81 -6.81 4.44 -3.74
C SER A 81 -6.11 3.10 -3.63
N ARG A 82 -5.18 2.98 -2.68
CA ARG A 82 -4.50 1.71 -2.37
C ARG A 82 -5.24 0.86 -1.35
N GLN A 83 -6.19 1.43 -0.61
CA GLN A 83 -6.89 0.71 0.44
C GLN A 83 -7.98 -0.19 -0.14
N GLU A 84 -8.62 0.24 -1.23
CA GLU A 84 -9.73 -0.47 -1.85
C GLU A 84 -9.90 -0.06 -3.31
N GLY A 85 -10.68 -0.84 -4.05
CA GLY A 85 -11.19 -0.43 -5.37
C GLY A 85 -10.37 -0.95 -6.54
N LEU A 86 -10.14 -0.09 -7.54
CA LEU A 86 -9.47 -0.51 -8.78
C LEU A 86 -8.06 -0.98 -8.53
N LEU A 87 -7.22 -0.15 -7.89
CA LEU A 87 -5.79 -0.44 -7.77
C LEU A 87 -5.54 -1.73 -6.98
N GLU A 88 -6.26 -1.93 -5.86
CA GLU A 88 -6.22 -3.17 -5.06
C GLU A 88 -6.38 -4.43 -5.95
N LYS A 89 -7.35 -4.41 -6.87
CA LYS A 89 -7.61 -5.53 -7.80
C LYS A 89 -6.51 -5.70 -8.85
N LEU A 90 -5.79 -4.64 -9.19
CA LEU A 90 -4.67 -4.68 -10.14
C LEU A 90 -3.35 -5.11 -9.47
N GLU A 91 -3.23 -4.94 -8.15
CA GLU A 91 -2.03 -5.31 -7.40
C GLU A 91 -1.71 -6.81 -7.56
N LEU A 92 -2.69 -7.67 -7.28
CA LEU A 92 -2.49 -9.12 -7.32
C LEU A 92 -1.96 -9.64 -8.68
N PRO A 93 -2.60 -9.38 -9.83
CA PRO A 93 -2.06 -9.82 -11.12
C PRO A 93 -0.72 -9.16 -11.47
N ALA A 94 -0.49 -7.91 -11.08
CA ALA A 94 0.80 -7.25 -11.29
C ALA A 94 1.93 -7.93 -10.50
N MET A 95 1.64 -8.44 -9.29
CA MET A 95 2.62 -9.16 -8.48
C MET A 95 3.23 -10.35 -9.24
N TYR A 96 2.41 -11.05 -10.02
CA TYR A 96 2.78 -12.20 -10.83
C TYR A 96 3.17 -11.86 -12.28
N ASN A 97 3.32 -10.56 -12.62
CA ASN A 97 3.55 -10.10 -13.99
C ASN A 97 2.47 -10.56 -14.99
N LEU A 98 1.23 -10.71 -14.52
CA LEU A 98 0.06 -11.12 -15.31
C LEU A 98 -0.90 -9.95 -15.58
N LEU A 99 -0.57 -8.73 -15.13
CA LEU A 99 -1.39 -7.58 -15.42
C LEU A 99 -1.25 -7.18 -16.89
N SER A 100 -2.39 -7.17 -17.58
CA SER A 100 -2.49 -6.99 -19.03
C SER A 100 -3.44 -5.85 -19.40
N PRO A 101 -3.17 -5.13 -20.50
CA PRO A 101 -4.17 -4.31 -21.15
C PRO A 101 -5.38 -5.15 -21.57
N LEU A 102 -6.57 -4.55 -21.59
CA LEU A 102 -7.83 -5.22 -21.87
C LEU A 102 -8.37 -4.85 -23.25
N GLY A 103 -8.67 -5.85 -24.09
CA GLY A 103 -9.13 -5.61 -25.46
C GLY A 103 -8.04 -4.96 -26.32
N SER A 104 -8.37 -3.85 -26.98
CA SER A 104 -7.39 -3.03 -27.72
C SER A 104 -6.48 -2.20 -26.82
N GLY A 105 -6.89 -1.99 -25.56
CA GLY A 105 -6.22 -1.09 -24.62
C GLY A 105 -6.39 0.40 -24.95
N GLN A 106 -7.15 0.76 -25.99
CA GLN A 106 -7.34 2.15 -26.42
C GLN A 106 -8.48 2.86 -25.69
N GLN A 107 -9.36 2.12 -25.01
CA GLN A 107 -10.45 2.70 -24.25
C GLN A 107 -9.94 3.63 -23.15
N PHE A 108 -10.53 4.81 -23.07
CA PHE A 108 -10.18 5.83 -22.10
C PHE A 108 -10.68 5.47 -20.70
N MET A 109 -9.79 5.67 -19.73
CA MET A 109 -10.02 5.51 -18.31
C MET A 109 -9.92 6.90 -17.67
N SER A 110 -11.07 7.46 -17.30
CA SER A 110 -11.12 8.69 -16.51
C SER A 110 -11.04 8.34 -15.02
N TRP A 111 -9.97 8.80 -14.38
CA TRP A 111 -9.59 8.43 -13.02
C TRP A 111 -9.53 9.68 -12.14
N ILE A 112 -9.49 9.52 -10.81
CA ILE A 112 -9.24 10.64 -9.87
C ILE A 112 -8.47 10.11 -8.66
N HIS A 113 -7.46 10.84 -8.19
CA HIS A 113 -6.78 10.48 -6.95
C HIS A 113 -7.72 10.66 -5.75
N ILE A 114 -7.70 9.75 -4.77
CA ILE A 114 -8.61 9.80 -3.60
C ILE A 114 -8.61 11.14 -2.87
N TYR A 115 -7.44 11.80 -2.74
CA TYR A 115 -7.35 13.13 -2.12
C TYR A 115 -8.06 14.22 -2.94
N ASP A 116 -7.92 14.18 -4.27
CA ASP A 116 -8.62 15.15 -5.14
C ASP A 116 -10.12 14.88 -5.16
N TRP A 117 -10.54 13.61 -5.07
CA TRP A 117 -11.95 13.26 -4.92
C TRP A 117 -12.53 13.87 -3.63
N VAL A 118 -11.88 13.68 -2.48
CA VAL A 118 -12.34 14.25 -1.20
C VAL A 118 -12.39 15.77 -1.27
N ASN A 119 -11.34 16.41 -1.80
CA ASN A 119 -11.29 17.86 -1.95
C ASN A 119 -12.38 18.38 -2.90
N ALA A 120 -12.67 17.67 -3.98
CA ALA A 120 -13.74 18.05 -4.91
C ALA A 120 -15.13 17.96 -4.24
N VAL A 121 -15.38 16.94 -3.41
CA VAL A 121 -16.62 16.86 -2.62
C VAL A 121 -16.74 18.04 -1.64
N ILE A 122 -15.64 18.38 -0.96
CA ILE A 122 -15.60 19.54 -0.05
C ILE A 122 -15.86 20.85 -0.81
N GLU A 123 -15.29 20.99 -2.01
CA GLU A 123 -15.53 22.14 -2.89
C GLU A 123 -17.00 22.22 -3.30
N CYS A 124 -17.61 21.13 -3.75
CA CYS A 124 -19.03 21.08 -4.09
C CYS A 124 -19.94 21.39 -2.89
N LEU A 125 -19.52 21.03 -1.68
CA LEU A 125 -20.25 21.32 -0.46
C LEU A 125 -20.23 22.83 -0.14
N HIS A 126 -19.07 23.49 -0.23
CA HIS A 126 -18.91 24.88 0.20
C HIS A 126 -19.15 25.92 -0.90
N ASN A 127 -18.81 25.61 -2.15
CA ASN A 127 -18.95 26.54 -3.26
C ASN A 127 -20.39 26.54 -3.79
N ILE A 128 -21.17 27.51 -3.32
CA ILE A 128 -22.59 27.64 -3.66
C ILE A 128 -22.87 27.85 -5.15
N LYS A 129 -21.86 28.19 -5.95
CA LYS A 129 -21.99 28.35 -7.41
C LYS A 129 -22.04 27.00 -8.14
N ILE A 130 -21.52 25.94 -7.52
CA ILE A 130 -21.53 24.59 -8.10
C ILE A 130 -22.85 23.90 -7.76
N GLN A 131 -23.60 23.53 -8.81
CA GLN A 131 -24.89 22.84 -8.72
C GLN A 131 -25.11 21.91 -9.92
N GLY A 132 -25.95 20.90 -9.75
CA GLY A 132 -26.26 19.91 -10.79
C GLY A 132 -25.16 18.85 -10.91
N ALA A 133 -24.94 18.34 -12.12
CA ALA A 133 -23.93 17.33 -12.39
C ALA A 133 -22.51 17.91 -12.28
N VAL A 134 -21.60 17.16 -11.66
CA VAL A 134 -20.17 17.52 -11.56
C VAL A 134 -19.33 16.27 -11.79
N ASN A 135 -18.40 16.33 -12.75
CA ASN A 135 -17.48 15.22 -13.01
C ASN A 135 -16.30 15.26 -12.03
N LEU A 136 -16.21 14.22 -11.20
CA LEU A 136 -15.10 14.03 -10.27
C LEU A 136 -14.07 13.11 -10.94
N VAL A 137 -13.33 13.70 -11.88
CA VAL A 137 -12.22 13.08 -12.63
C VAL A 137 -11.03 14.04 -12.65
N ALA A 138 -9.82 13.49 -12.75
CA ALA A 138 -8.61 14.24 -13.06
C ALA A 138 -8.68 14.81 -14.50
N PRO A 139 -7.99 15.91 -14.80
CA PRO A 139 -8.08 16.58 -16.10
C PRO A 139 -7.50 15.75 -17.26
N GLU A 140 -6.55 14.85 -16.98
CA GLU A 140 -5.88 14.03 -18.00
C GLU A 140 -6.32 12.56 -17.95
N PRO A 141 -7.39 12.17 -18.68
CA PRO A 141 -7.72 10.77 -18.86
C PRO A 141 -6.63 10.07 -19.70
N VAL A 142 -6.38 8.80 -19.40
CA VAL A 142 -5.43 7.98 -20.15
C VAL A 142 -6.13 6.76 -20.74
N ASN A 143 -5.59 6.15 -21.79
CA ASN A 143 -6.11 4.87 -22.25
C ASN A 143 -5.64 3.71 -21.34
N ASN A 144 -6.34 2.59 -21.42
CA ASN A 144 -6.07 1.41 -20.61
C ASN A 144 -4.64 0.86 -20.79
N LEU A 145 -4.08 0.92 -22.00
CA LEU A 145 -2.71 0.52 -22.27
C LEU A 145 -1.70 1.39 -21.52
N ILE A 146 -1.84 2.72 -21.60
CA ILE A 146 -0.99 3.69 -20.91
C ILE A 146 -1.14 3.52 -19.40
N PHE A 147 -2.38 3.42 -18.90
CA PHE A 147 -2.64 3.17 -17.48
C PHE A 147 -1.89 1.93 -16.99
N THR A 148 -2.10 0.80 -17.66
CA THR A 148 -1.50 -0.49 -17.29
C THR A 148 0.03 -0.43 -17.32
N LYS A 149 0.59 0.16 -18.39
CA LYS A 149 2.04 0.33 -18.54
C LYS A 149 2.63 1.20 -17.44
N MET A 150 2.00 2.33 -17.14
CA MET A 150 2.45 3.26 -16.09
C MET A 150 2.35 2.63 -14.70
N PHE A 151 1.26 1.91 -14.42
CA PHE A 151 1.12 1.17 -13.18
C PHE A 151 2.21 0.11 -13.02
N CYS A 152 2.41 -0.77 -14.01
CA CYS A 152 3.45 -1.80 -13.98
C CYS A 152 4.85 -1.19 -13.78
N LYS A 153 5.17 -0.09 -14.50
CA LYS A 153 6.42 0.66 -14.30
C LYS A 153 6.51 1.16 -12.85
N GLN A 154 5.44 1.76 -12.33
CA GLN A 154 5.41 2.27 -10.98
C GLN A 154 5.49 1.17 -9.92
N VAL A 155 5.10 -0.06 -10.18
CA VAL A 155 5.25 -1.15 -9.19
C VAL A 155 6.49 -2.01 -9.44
N ASN A 156 7.32 -1.64 -10.41
CA ASN A 156 8.49 -2.39 -10.89
C ASN A 156 8.14 -3.84 -11.30
N LYS A 157 7.14 -3.96 -12.19
CA LYS A 157 6.64 -5.23 -12.73
C LYS A 157 6.56 -5.18 -14.25
N PHE A 158 6.56 -6.35 -14.88
CA PHE A 158 6.33 -6.48 -16.31
C PHE A 158 4.84 -6.43 -16.63
N MET A 159 4.51 -5.82 -17.77
CA MET A 159 3.17 -5.82 -18.34
C MET A 159 3.04 -7.03 -19.28
N ALA A 160 2.02 -7.85 -19.06
CA ALA A 160 1.72 -8.99 -19.91
C ALA A 160 1.02 -8.56 -21.22
N PRO A 161 0.98 -9.43 -22.25
CA PRO A 161 0.26 -9.16 -23.50
C PRO A 161 -1.22 -8.85 -23.26
N ALA A 162 -1.82 -8.05 -24.13
CA ALA A 162 -3.22 -7.67 -24.01
C ALA A 162 -4.16 -8.89 -24.04
N ILE A 163 -5.20 -8.86 -23.21
CA ILE A 163 -6.25 -9.90 -23.19
C ILE A 163 -7.23 -9.60 -24.32
N PRO A 164 -7.41 -10.51 -25.30
CA PRO A 164 -8.34 -10.28 -26.40
C PRO A 164 -9.79 -10.09 -25.92
N ARG A 165 -10.55 -9.25 -26.64
CA ARG A 165 -11.95 -8.95 -26.32
C ARG A 165 -12.81 -10.22 -26.15
N PHE A 166 -12.65 -11.21 -27.03
CA PHE A 166 -13.46 -12.43 -26.97
C PHE A 166 -13.22 -13.24 -25.69
N VAL A 167 -11.99 -13.23 -25.15
CA VAL A 167 -11.66 -13.90 -23.87
C VAL A 167 -12.40 -13.23 -22.72
N LEU A 168 -12.46 -11.89 -22.71
CA LEU A 168 -13.19 -11.13 -21.72
C LEU A 168 -14.70 -11.35 -21.82
N GLN A 169 -15.24 -11.44 -23.04
CA GLN A 169 -16.65 -11.74 -23.28
C GLN A 169 -17.01 -13.15 -22.81
N MET A 170 -16.16 -14.15 -23.04
CA MET A 170 -16.38 -15.51 -22.55
C MET A 170 -16.33 -15.59 -21.02
N ALA A 171 -15.42 -14.85 -20.37
CA ALA A 171 -15.25 -14.90 -18.92
C ALA A 171 -16.29 -14.08 -18.14
N LEU A 172 -16.72 -12.92 -18.68
CA LEU A 172 -17.53 -11.94 -17.97
C LEU A 172 -18.93 -11.72 -18.59
N GLY A 173 -19.20 -12.32 -19.76
CA GLY A 173 -20.44 -12.10 -20.49
C GLY A 173 -20.69 -10.62 -20.78
N GLU A 174 -21.91 -10.16 -20.55
CA GLU A 174 -22.34 -8.78 -20.76
C GLU A 174 -21.61 -7.77 -19.85
N MET A 175 -21.07 -8.19 -18.70
CA MET A 175 -20.31 -7.30 -17.81
C MET A 175 -18.97 -6.86 -18.44
N SER A 176 -18.50 -7.55 -19.48
CA SER A 176 -17.31 -7.15 -20.22
C SER A 176 -17.44 -5.74 -20.83
N ALA A 177 -18.66 -5.31 -21.18
CA ALA A 177 -18.93 -3.98 -21.72
C ALA A 177 -18.55 -2.85 -20.74
N ALA A 178 -18.77 -3.06 -19.43
CA ALA A 178 -18.43 -2.06 -18.40
C ALA A 178 -16.92 -1.81 -18.26
N ILE A 179 -16.10 -2.81 -18.61
CA ILE A 179 -14.63 -2.73 -18.51
C ILE A 179 -13.99 -2.35 -19.85
N LEU A 180 -14.70 -2.64 -20.96
CA LEU A 180 -14.26 -2.33 -22.31
C LEU A 180 -14.76 -0.97 -22.83
N GLY A 181 -15.75 -0.37 -22.15
CA GLY A 181 -16.27 0.95 -22.51
C GLY A 181 -15.24 2.06 -22.36
N SER A 182 -15.29 3.05 -23.26
CA SER A 182 -14.37 4.18 -23.29
C SER A 182 -15.07 5.46 -22.82
N GLN A 183 -14.51 6.09 -21.79
CA GLN A 183 -15.05 7.31 -21.20
C GLN A 183 -13.94 8.34 -21.02
N LYS A 184 -13.86 9.30 -21.95
CA LYS A 184 -12.89 10.39 -21.93
C LYS A 184 -13.52 11.66 -21.35
N VAL A 185 -13.69 11.66 -20.03
CA VAL A 185 -14.45 12.66 -19.28
C VAL A 185 -13.56 13.82 -18.86
N GLN A 186 -14.12 15.03 -18.93
CA GLN A 186 -13.47 16.27 -18.53
C GLN A 186 -14.18 16.85 -17.29
N PRO A 187 -13.43 17.33 -16.28
CA PRO A 187 -14.00 17.93 -15.07
C PRO A 187 -14.33 19.41 -15.27
N LYS A 188 -15.14 19.77 -16.29
CA LYS A 188 -15.33 21.17 -16.69
C LYS A 188 -15.91 22.01 -15.56
N ALA A 189 -16.91 21.49 -14.84
CA ALA A 189 -17.54 22.25 -13.75
C ALA A 189 -16.54 22.58 -12.64
N LEU A 190 -15.63 21.66 -12.28
CA LEU A 190 -14.58 21.93 -11.29
C LEU A 190 -13.56 22.96 -11.81
N MET A 191 -13.11 22.81 -13.06
CA MET A 191 -12.11 23.71 -13.66
C MET A 191 -12.64 25.14 -13.83
N GLU A 192 -13.89 25.31 -14.29
CA GLU A 192 -14.54 26.62 -14.44
C GLU A 192 -14.68 27.37 -13.11
N HIS A 193 -14.77 26.63 -12.00
CA HIS A 193 -14.85 27.18 -10.65
C HIS A 193 -13.48 27.29 -9.96
N GLY A 194 -12.38 27.05 -10.68
CA GLY A 194 -11.02 27.25 -10.18
C GLY A 194 -10.53 26.18 -9.21
N PHE A 195 -11.15 24.99 -9.20
CA PHE A 195 -10.68 23.86 -8.40
C PHE A 195 -9.25 23.48 -8.80
N LYS A 196 -8.37 23.32 -7.82
CA LYS A 196 -6.96 22.97 -8.03
C LYS A 196 -6.75 21.49 -7.74
N PHE A 197 -6.47 20.72 -8.78
CA PHE A 197 -6.09 19.31 -8.62
C PHE A 197 -4.68 19.22 -8.06
N ARG A 198 -4.50 18.37 -7.05
CA ARG A 198 -3.17 18.05 -6.53
C ARG A 198 -2.45 17.07 -7.46
N PHE A 199 -3.19 16.22 -8.16
CA PHE A 199 -2.66 15.19 -9.06
C PHE A 199 -3.34 15.31 -10.43
N GLU A 200 -2.77 16.15 -11.30
CA GLU A 200 -3.34 16.42 -12.62
C GLU A 200 -3.10 15.27 -13.61
N ASN A 201 -1.97 14.56 -13.46
CA ASN A 201 -1.59 13.45 -14.33
C ASN A 201 -1.34 12.16 -13.54
N LEU A 202 -1.44 11.03 -14.26
CA LEU A 202 -1.40 9.70 -13.66
C LEU A 202 -0.03 9.39 -13.04
N THR A 203 1.06 9.96 -13.56
CA THR A 203 2.41 9.76 -13.01
C THR A 203 2.47 10.25 -11.57
N GLN A 204 2.04 11.49 -11.32
CA GLN A 204 2.03 12.10 -9.98
C GLN A 204 1.15 11.29 -9.01
N ALA A 205 -0.04 10.87 -9.45
CA ALA A 205 -0.94 10.07 -8.64
C ALA A 205 -0.33 8.72 -8.25
N LEU A 206 0.24 7.99 -9.22
CA LEU A 206 0.87 6.70 -9.00
C LEU A 206 2.15 6.81 -8.14
N GLU A 207 2.96 7.86 -8.32
CA GLU A 207 4.14 8.13 -7.49
C GLU A 207 3.78 8.36 -6.03
N HIS A 208 2.73 9.14 -5.78
CA HIS A 208 2.25 9.39 -4.43
C HIS A 208 1.66 8.13 -3.78
N LEU A 209 0.88 7.35 -4.54
CA LEU A 209 0.26 6.12 -4.03
C LEU A 209 1.30 5.02 -3.78
N TYR A 210 2.24 4.85 -4.71
CA TYR A 210 3.31 3.85 -4.64
C TYR A 210 4.67 4.52 -4.52
N PRO A 211 4.96 5.22 -3.42
CA PRO A 211 6.25 5.90 -3.26
C PRO A 211 7.37 4.87 -3.37
N THR A 212 8.48 5.26 -4.00
CA THR A 212 9.69 4.44 -4.00
C THR A 212 10.15 4.32 -2.54
N PRO A 213 10.25 3.11 -1.97
CA PRO A 213 10.86 2.96 -0.66
C PRO A 213 12.35 3.22 -0.82
N ILE A 214 12.76 4.44 -0.48
CA ILE A 214 14.17 4.81 -0.32
C ILE A 214 14.67 4.33 1.04
N GLU A 215 13.80 4.16 2.04
CA GLU A 215 14.29 4.05 3.41
C GLU A 215 14.77 2.64 3.75
N GLU A 216 16.08 2.54 3.92
CA GLU A 216 16.65 1.69 4.96
C GLU A 216 15.85 1.93 6.25
N LYS A 217 15.17 0.88 6.71
CA LYS A 217 14.42 0.95 7.96
C LYS A 217 15.41 0.79 9.09
N LEU A 218 15.21 1.60 10.13
CA LEU A 218 15.99 1.56 11.36
C LEU A 218 15.12 0.99 12.49
N TYR A 219 15.61 -0.05 13.14
CA TYR A 219 15.05 -0.57 14.39
C TYR A 219 16.13 -0.48 15.47
N ILE A 220 15.78 0.07 16.64
CA ILE A 220 16.68 0.24 17.78
C ILE A 220 16.05 -0.44 18.99
N GLN A 221 16.77 -1.36 19.61
CA GLN A 221 16.41 -1.97 20.89
C GLN A 221 17.49 -1.64 21.91
N ARG A 222 17.08 -1.24 23.12
CA ARG A 222 17.96 -1.00 24.26
C ARG A 222 17.58 -1.90 25.42
N GLN A 223 18.57 -2.45 26.10
CA GLN A 223 18.37 -3.26 27.29
C GLN A 223 19.53 -3.05 28.26
N TRP A 224 19.22 -2.92 29.55
CA TRP A 224 20.22 -2.81 30.59
C TRP A 224 20.38 -4.15 31.29
N PHE A 225 21.63 -4.51 31.60
CA PHE A 225 22.02 -5.75 32.24
C PHE A 225 22.83 -5.49 33.50
N GLN A 226 22.58 -6.28 34.54
CA GLN A 226 23.45 -6.34 35.72
C GLN A 226 24.76 -7.03 35.31
N GLY A 227 25.91 -6.41 35.56
CA GLY A 227 27.23 -6.93 35.16
C GLY A 227 27.96 -6.04 34.16
N SER A 228 29.28 -6.13 34.15
CA SER A 228 30.17 -5.40 33.24
C SER A 228 30.11 -5.94 31.81
N PRO A 229 30.49 -5.15 30.78
CA PRO A 229 30.50 -5.66 29.41
C PRO A 229 31.36 -6.91 29.23
N LYS A 230 32.41 -7.09 30.04
CA LYS A 230 33.25 -8.29 30.02
C LYS A 230 32.50 -9.55 30.47
N GLU A 231 31.58 -9.43 31.42
CA GLU A 231 30.76 -10.55 31.89
C GLU A 231 29.60 -10.87 30.93
N ILE A 232 29.12 -9.89 30.18
CA ILE A 232 27.93 -10.02 29.32
C ILE A 232 28.28 -10.38 27.86
N PHE A 233 29.37 -9.81 27.31
CA PHE A 233 29.75 -10.00 25.92
C PHE A 233 30.04 -11.46 25.51
N PRO A 234 30.67 -12.32 26.35
CA PRO A 234 30.98 -13.69 25.98
C PRO A 234 29.77 -14.47 25.47
N PHE A 235 28.59 -14.30 26.07
CA PHE A 235 27.35 -14.93 25.63
C PHE A 235 27.01 -14.61 24.16
N PHE A 236 27.20 -13.37 23.72
CA PHE A 236 26.94 -12.94 22.35
C PHE A 236 28.05 -13.34 21.36
N SER A 237 29.19 -13.83 21.86
CA SER A 237 30.32 -14.30 21.06
C SER A 237 30.26 -15.78 20.70
N GLN A 238 29.23 -16.50 21.16
CA GLN A 238 29.04 -17.91 20.83
C GLN A 238 27.85 -18.10 19.85
N ALA A 239 28.11 -18.71 18.69
CA ALA A 239 27.10 -18.88 17.64
C ALA A 239 25.89 -19.72 18.10
N ASN A 240 26.11 -20.73 18.94
CA ASN A 240 25.08 -21.60 19.52
C ASN A 240 24.07 -20.82 20.39
N ASN A 241 24.46 -19.71 21.00
CA ASN A 241 23.57 -18.88 21.80
C ASN A 241 22.53 -18.12 20.96
N LEU A 242 22.78 -17.95 19.65
CA LEU A 242 21.81 -17.34 18.72
C LEU A 242 20.49 -18.12 18.67
N GLU A 243 20.54 -19.45 18.75
CA GLU A 243 19.32 -20.28 18.75
C GLU A 243 18.48 -20.05 20.02
N LYS A 244 19.14 -19.90 21.17
CA LYS A 244 18.49 -19.68 22.47
C LYS A 244 17.70 -18.37 22.50
N ILE A 245 18.24 -17.32 21.90
CA ILE A 245 17.66 -15.97 21.88
C ILE A 245 16.71 -15.70 20.71
N THR A 246 16.43 -16.71 19.88
CA THR A 246 15.56 -16.59 18.71
C THR A 246 14.21 -17.28 18.96
N PRO A 247 13.07 -16.66 18.60
CA PRO A 247 11.76 -17.27 18.83
C PRO A 247 11.58 -18.65 18.18
N PRO A 248 10.93 -19.62 18.86
CA PRO A 248 10.69 -20.96 18.33
C PRO A 248 9.92 -21.00 17.00
N PHE A 249 9.05 -20.01 16.74
CA PHE A 249 8.27 -19.96 15.49
C PHE A 249 9.14 -19.82 14.23
N LEU A 250 10.38 -19.35 14.38
CA LEU A 250 11.34 -19.26 13.29
C LEU A 250 12.05 -20.58 12.99
N ASN A 251 12.01 -21.58 13.88
CA ASN A 251 12.76 -22.83 13.73
C ASN A 251 14.21 -22.56 13.26
N PHE A 252 14.86 -21.59 13.91
CA PHE A 252 16.17 -21.08 13.55
C PHE A 252 17.24 -22.09 13.97
N LYS A 253 18.17 -22.39 13.06
CA LYS A 253 19.29 -23.31 13.30
C LYS A 253 20.57 -22.78 12.68
N VAL A 254 21.66 -22.84 13.43
CA VAL A 254 23.01 -22.58 12.96
C VAL A 254 23.53 -23.82 12.26
N ASN A 255 23.76 -23.74 10.95
CA ASN A 255 24.18 -24.88 10.14
C ASN A 255 25.71 -25.00 10.07
N LYS A 256 26.40 -23.85 9.92
CA LYS A 256 27.86 -23.82 9.75
C LYS A 256 28.42 -22.48 10.22
N VAL A 257 29.57 -22.53 10.89
CA VAL A 257 30.41 -21.39 11.24
C VAL A 257 31.77 -21.59 10.56
N SER A 258 32.31 -20.56 9.91
CA SER A 258 33.56 -20.68 9.14
C SER A 258 34.82 -20.73 10.00
N THR A 259 34.74 -20.32 11.27
CA THR A 259 35.85 -20.24 12.23
C THR A 259 35.52 -21.01 13.51
N SER A 260 36.56 -21.42 14.26
CA SER A 260 36.41 -22.09 15.56
C SER A 260 35.90 -21.16 16.66
N SER A 261 36.28 -19.89 16.61
CA SER A 261 35.79 -18.81 17.47
C SER A 261 35.26 -17.66 16.61
N ILE A 262 34.22 -16.97 17.07
CA ILE A 262 33.69 -15.80 16.36
C ILE A 262 34.73 -14.66 16.38
N ALA A 263 35.00 -14.10 15.21
CA ALA A 263 35.87 -12.95 15.00
C ALA A 263 35.45 -12.19 13.74
N GLN A 264 36.12 -11.07 13.43
CA GLN A 264 35.90 -10.36 12.18
C GLN A 264 36.17 -11.29 10.97
N GLY A 265 35.28 -11.27 9.99
CA GLY A 265 35.29 -12.15 8.82
C GLY A 265 34.67 -13.53 9.04
N THR A 266 34.20 -13.85 10.25
CA THR A 266 33.45 -15.09 10.49
C THR A 266 32.16 -15.09 9.68
N VAL A 267 31.99 -16.10 8.82
CA VAL A 267 30.77 -16.35 8.05
C VAL A 267 29.94 -17.40 8.76
N ILE A 268 28.64 -17.14 8.87
CA ILE A 268 27.70 -18.03 9.54
C ILE A 268 26.51 -18.31 8.61
N ASP A 269 26.21 -19.59 8.42
CA ASP A 269 25.08 -20.08 7.63
C ASP A 269 23.97 -20.57 8.56
N TYR A 270 22.76 -20.05 8.38
CA TYR A 270 21.56 -20.37 9.14
C TYR A 270 20.44 -20.91 8.26
N SER A 271 19.57 -21.71 8.86
CA SER A 271 18.26 -22.06 8.31
C SER A 271 17.15 -21.58 9.24
N LEU A 272 16.06 -21.08 8.66
CA LEU A 272 14.90 -20.61 9.41
C LEU A 272 13.61 -20.80 8.60
N LYS A 273 12.47 -20.58 9.24
CA LYS A 273 11.14 -20.55 8.64
C LYS A 273 10.47 -19.22 8.94
N LEU A 274 10.11 -18.47 7.90
CA LEU A 274 9.30 -17.25 8.05
C LEU A 274 7.89 -17.54 7.55
N HIS A 275 6.89 -17.41 8.42
CA HIS A 275 5.49 -17.79 8.11
C HIS A 275 5.35 -19.19 7.49
N GLY A 276 6.16 -20.15 7.95
CA GLY A 276 6.17 -21.53 7.44
C GLY A 276 7.02 -21.77 6.20
N ILE A 277 7.52 -20.72 5.54
CA ILE A 277 8.37 -20.83 4.33
C ILE A 277 9.84 -21.02 4.76
N PRO A 278 10.51 -22.11 4.35
CA PRO A 278 11.91 -22.34 4.67
C PRO A 278 12.83 -21.37 3.92
N LEU A 279 13.80 -20.79 4.64
CA LEU A 279 14.74 -19.80 4.14
C LEU A 279 16.16 -20.12 4.61
N HIS A 280 17.12 -19.78 3.76
CA HIS A 280 18.55 -19.85 4.07
C HIS A 280 19.09 -18.43 4.22
N TRP A 281 19.89 -18.21 5.26
CA TRP A 281 20.52 -16.93 5.54
C TRP A 281 22.02 -17.15 5.78
N ARG A 282 22.85 -16.38 5.09
CA ARG A 282 24.29 -16.28 5.30
C ARG A 282 24.66 -14.88 5.79
N SER A 283 25.31 -14.78 6.94
CA SER A 283 25.86 -13.52 7.48
C SER A 283 27.38 -13.55 7.57
N GLU A 284 27.97 -12.38 7.73
CA GLU A 284 29.37 -12.16 8.06
C GLU A 284 29.48 -11.21 9.24
N ILE A 285 30.42 -11.48 10.16
CA ILE A 285 30.84 -10.52 11.18
C ILE A 285 31.77 -9.49 10.54
N ALA A 286 31.21 -8.35 10.13
CA ALA A 286 31.93 -7.30 9.42
C ALA A 286 32.88 -6.50 10.34
N GLU A 287 32.51 -6.32 11.60
CA GLU A 287 33.29 -5.59 12.61
C GLU A 287 33.29 -6.37 13.93
N TRP A 288 34.43 -6.42 14.61
CA TRP A 288 34.60 -7.17 15.87
C TRP A 288 35.52 -6.44 16.85
N GLN A 289 34.97 -5.93 17.96
CA GLN A 289 35.70 -5.16 18.97
C GLN A 289 35.26 -5.57 20.40
N PRO A 290 35.56 -6.79 20.86
CA PRO A 290 35.20 -7.23 22.21
C PRO A 290 35.87 -6.39 23.31
N PRO A 291 35.19 -6.13 24.45
CA PRO A 291 33.79 -6.45 24.76
C PRO A 291 32.83 -5.30 24.36
N LYS A 292 33.23 -4.39 23.48
CA LYS A 292 32.52 -3.13 23.21
C LYS A 292 31.44 -3.26 22.15
N GLU A 293 31.75 -3.87 21.01
CA GLU A 293 30.81 -3.94 19.89
C GLU A 293 31.16 -5.02 18.87
N PHE A 294 30.16 -5.40 18.07
CA PHE A 294 30.34 -6.13 16.82
C PHE A 294 29.21 -5.84 15.84
N VAL A 295 29.44 -6.10 14.55
CA VAL A 295 28.46 -5.90 13.48
C VAL A 295 28.31 -7.17 12.66
N ASP A 296 27.07 -7.65 12.52
CA ASP A 296 26.71 -8.70 11.58
C ASP A 296 26.01 -8.10 10.34
N ILE A 297 26.49 -8.49 9.15
CA ILE A 297 25.88 -8.10 7.87
C ILE A 297 25.36 -9.34 7.14
N GLN A 298 24.28 -9.20 6.39
CA GLN A 298 23.80 -10.28 5.53
C GLN A 298 24.54 -10.29 4.19
N LEU A 299 25.14 -11.44 3.85
CA LEU A 299 25.69 -11.71 2.52
C LEU A 299 24.63 -12.27 1.56
N LYS A 300 23.75 -13.14 2.07
CA LYS A 300 22.61 -13.69 1.33
C LYS A 300 21.48 -14.00 2.30
N GLY A 301 20.25 -13.64 1.96
CA GLY A 301 19.15 -13.93 2.88
C GLY A 301 17.84 -13.27 2.49
N PRO A 302 16.89 -13.19 3.44
CA PRO A 302 15.55 -12.71 3.20
C PRO A 302 15.45 -11.18 3.19
N TYR A 303 16.57 -10.45 3.15
CA TYR A 303 16.60 -9.00 3.00
C TYR A 303 17.42 -8.59 1.78
N ASN A 304 17.19 -7.38 1.28
CA ASN A 304 18.10 -6.75 0.33
C ASN A 304 19.30 -6.06 1.03
N LYS A 305 19.13 -5.67 2.30
CA LYS A 305 20.18 -5.18 3.20
C LYS A 305 19.81 -5.62 4.62
N TRP A 306 20.78 -6.07 5.38
CA TRP A 306 20.66 -6.27 6.82
C TRP A 306 22.02 -6.00 7.44
N HIS A 307 22.09 -4.96 8.26
CA HIS A 307 23.26 -4.54 9.01
C HIS A 307 22.80 -4.41 10.46
N HIS A 308 23.34 -5.23 11.33
CA HIS A 308 22.94 -5.28 12.72
C HIS A 308 24.16 -5.05 13.60
N ARG A 309 24.14 -3.95 14.34
CA ARG A 309 25.21 -3.52 15.24
C ARG A 309 24.78 -3.76 16.67
N HIS A 310 25.67 -4.39 17.44
CA HIS A 310 25.49 -4.66 18.87
C HIS A 310 26.53 -3.82 19.60
N GLN A 311 26.10 -2.94 20.51
CA GLN A 311 27.00 -2.11 21.31
C GLN A 311 26.76 -2.35 22.80
N PHE A 312 27.84 -2.42 23.58
CA PHE A 312 27.85 -2.69 25.01
C PHE A 312 28.59 -1.54 25.73
N THR A 313 27.83 -0.73 26.46
CA THR A 313 28.36 0.44 27.16
C THR A 313 28.23 0.28 28.67
N PRO A 314 29.29 0.45 29.47
CA PRO A 314 29.17 0.52 30.93
C PRO A 314 28.22 1.66 31.33
N LEU A 315 27.17 1.35 32.08
CA LEU A 315 26.18 2.34 32.54
C LEU A 315 25.62 1.95 33.90
N ALA A 316 25.67 2.88 34.86
CA ALA A 316 25.06 2.74 36.19
C ALA A 316 25.45 1.43 36.92
N GLY A 317 26.72 1.02 36.84
CA GLY A 317 27.21 -0.21 37.48
C GLY A 317 26.86 -1.51 36.75
N GLY A 318 26.26 -1.42 35.57
CA GLY A 318 25.99 -2.55 34.68
C GLY A 318 26.34 -2.24 33.22
N THR A 319 25.65 -2.89 32.30
CA THR A 319 25.87 -2.75 30.86
C THR A 319 24.58 -2.33 30.16
N LEU A 320 24.61 -1.21 29.44
CA LEU A 320 23.60 -0.88 28.44
C LEU A 320 23.99 -1.54 27.13
N MET A 321 23.16 -2.47 26.67
CA MET A 321 23.23 -3.03 25.34
C MET A 321 22.29 -2.29 24.39
N GLU A 322 22.79 -1.88 23.23
CA GLU A 322 22.02 -1.31 22.14
C GLU A 322 22.18 -2.18 20.88
N ASP A 323 21.06 -2.67 20.37
CA ASP A 323 20.95 -3.35 19.07
C ASP A 323 20.39 -2.36 18.05
N VAL A 324 21.14 -2.07 16.99
CA VAL A 324 20.72 -1.22 15.89
C VAL A 324 20.65 -2.04 14.61
N VAL A 325 19.43 -2.27 14.11
CA VAL A 325 19.18 -3.00 12.86
C VAL A 325 18.82 -2.01 11.75
N GLN A 326 19.68 -1.93 10.75
CA GLN A 326 19.43 -1.25 9.48
C GLN A 326 19.09 -2.31 8.43
N TYR A 327 17.86 -2.27 7.90
CA TYR A 327 17.41 -3.30 6.97
C TYR A 327 16.59 -2.75 5.80
N ARG A 328 16.66 -3.46 4.68
CA ARG A 328 15.87 -3.20 3.48
C ARG A 328 15.20 -4.48 3.02
N LEU A 329 13.88 -4.45 2.86
CA LEU A 329 13.12 -5.63 2.47
C LEU A 329 13.48 -6.07 1.05
N PRO A 330 13.47 -7.39 0.75
CA PRO A 330 13.43 -7.83 -0.62
C PRO A 330 12.01 -7.53 -1.14
N PHE A 331 11.80 -7.68 -2.44
CA PHE A 331 10.52 -7.43 -3.11
C PHE A 331 10.21 -5.97 -3.52
N THR A 332 9.34 -5.90 -4.52
CA THR A 332 8.83 -4.71 -5.21
C THR A 332 7.91 -3.84 -4.35
N ARG A 333 7.64 -2.60 -4.79
CA ARG A 333 6.82 -1.56 -4.11
C ARG A 333 5.48 -2.11 -3.58
N LEU A 334 4.86 -3.02 -4.32
CA LEU A 334 3.57 -3.64 -4.04
C LEU A 334 3.60 -4.65 -2.87
N SER A 335 4.53 -5.59 -2.94
CA SER A 335 4.76 -6.64 -1.94
C SER A 335 5.28 -6.08 -0.61
N GLN A 336 6.04 -4.97 -0.63
CA GLN A 336 6.55 -4.35 0.60
C GLN A 336 5.45 -3.76 1.49
N TRP A 337 4.28 -3.41 0.96
CA TRP A 337 3.19 -2.92 1.78
C TRP A 337 2.43 -4.06 2.46
N PHE A 338 2.04 -5.08 1.70
CA PHE A 338 1.39 -6.28 2.25
C PHE A 338 2.28 -7.04 3.23
N LEU A 339 3.59 -7.16 2.94
CA LEU A 339 4.54 -7.87 3.80
C LEU A 339 5.23 -6.96 4.82
N GLY A 340 5.38 -5.66 4.56
CA GLY A 340 6.20 -4.78 5.40
C GLY A 340 5.61 -4.48 6.77
N PHE A 341 4.28 -4.44 6.91
CA PHE A 341 3.64 -4.38 8.23
C PHE A 341 3.87 -5.68 9.02
N LYS A 342 3.74 -6.84 8.36
CA LYS A 342 4.02 -8.13 8.99
C LYS A 342 5.49 -8.28 9.40
N ILE A 343 6.42 -7.89 8.54
CA ILE A 343 7.86 -7.98 8.81
C ILE A 343 8.28 -7.03 9.95
N LYS A 344 7.71 -5.83 10.04
CA LYS A 344 7.93 -4.95 11.20
C LYS A 344 7.49 -5.64 12.50
N ASN A 345 6.29 -6.20 12.52
CA ASN A 345 5.77 -6.92 13.68
C ASN A 345 6.60 -8.18 13.99
N ASP A 346 7.15 -8.85 12.99
CA ASP A 346 8.01 -10.01 13.20
C ASP A 346 9.36 -9.61 13.82
N ILE A 347 9.99 -8.53 13.34
CA ILE A 347 11.20 -7.96 13.95
C ILE A 347 10.93 -7.59 15.42
N GLU A 348 9.84 -6.87 15.69
CA GLU A 348 9.46 -6.52 17.06
C GLU A 348 9.25 -7.76 17.95
N LYS A 349 8.62 -8.82 17.43
CA LYS A 349 8.46 -10.10 18.16
C LYS A 349 9.79 -10.79 18.43
N ILE A 350 10.71 -10.80 17.46
CA ILE A 350 12.05 -11.40 17.61
C ILE A 350 12.82 -10.71 18.73
N PHE A 351 12.90 -9.38 18.69
CA PHE A 351 13.64 -8.62 19.70
C PHE A 351 12.94 -8.59 21.06
N SER A 352 11.60 -8.63 21.09
CA SER A 352 10.85 -8.77 22.35
C SER A 352 11.11 -10.13 23.02
N PHE A 353 11.18 -11.21 22.22
CA PHE A 353 11.54 -12.53 22.73
C PHE A 353 12.98 -12.55 23.24
N ARG A 354 13.93 -12.05 22.45
CA ARG A 354 15.35 -11.91 22.84
C ARG A 354 15.46 -11.17 24.17
N LYS A 355 14.81 -10.02 24.30
CA LYS A 355 14.79 -9.23 25.54
C LYS A 355 14.34 -10.06 26.73
N LYS A 356 13.17 -10.71 26.61
CA LYS A 356 12.58 -11.53 27.67
C LYS A 356 13.50 -12.69 28.06
N TYR A 357 14.09 -13.37 27.09
CA TYR A 357 15.03 -14.46 27.35
C TYR A 357 16.26 -13.96 28.13
N LEU A 358 16.87 -12.86 27.68
CA LEU A 358 18.06 -12.31 28.33
C LEU A 358 17.75 -11.83 29.77
N ASP A 359 16.58 -11.23 30.01
CA ASP A 359 16.15 -10.82 31.36
C ASP A 359 15.99 -12.02 32.30
N GLN A 360 15.48 -13.14 31.80
CA GLN A 360 15.20 -14.33 32.61
C GLN A 360 16.45 -15.18 32.92
N ASN A 361 17.48 -15.09 32.08
CA ASN A 361 18.68 -15.94 32.18
C ASN A 361 19.95 -15.13 32.46
N ILE A 362 19.81 -13.93 33.02
CA ILE A 362 20.93 -13.00 33.21
C ILE A 362 22.04 -13.58 34.11
N ASP A 363 21.68 -14.37 35.11
CA ASP A 363 22.67 -15.00 36.00
C ASP A 363 23.48 -16.10 35.30
N GLU A 364 22.86 -16.86 34.40
CA GLU A 364 23.55 -17.85 33.56
C GLU A 364 24.47 -17.17 32.54
N ILE A 365 24.00 -16.08 31.91
CA ILE A 365 24.74 -15.29 30.94
C ILE A 365 26.04 -14.75 31.53
N ARG A 366 26.02 -14.35 32.81
CA ARG A 366 27.21 -13.85 33.53
C ARG A 366 28.22 -14.95 33.90
N GLN A 367 27.81 -16.22 33.91
CA GLN A 367 28.62 -17.34 34.40
C GLN A 367 29.32 -18.14 33.30
N GLU A 368 29.15 -17.81 32.02
CA GLU A 368 29.78 -18.55 30.90
C GLU A 368 31.33 -18.40 30.82
N ASP A 369 31.98 -17.76 31.81
CA ASP A 369 33.43 -17.55 31.91
C ASP A 369 34.10 -18.28 33.11
N HIS A 370 33.49 -19.34 33.65
CA HIS A 370 34.11 -20.22 34.65
C HIS A 370 34.39 -21.64 34.17
#